data_AF-A0AAD4DVT6-F1
#
_entry.id   AF-A0AAD4DVT6-F1
#
_cell.length_a   1.000
_cell.length_b   1.000
_cell.length_c   1.000
_cell.angle_alpha   90.00
_cell.angle_beta   90.00
_cell.angle_gamma   90.00
#
_symmetry.space_group_name_H-M   'P 1'
#
loop_
_entity.id
_entity.type
_entity.pdbx_description
1 polymer ?
#
loop_
_entity_poly.entity_id
_entity_poly.type
_entity_poly.pdbx_seq_one_letter_code
_entity_poly.pdbx_strand_id
1 'polypeptide(L)'
;LNCIVFGRNSRHIFPVDIERTQTVGHLRKAIKEEKKHAFSGVDADSLQLWKVDLPVDDTIEHNLNNLTLDQTKSLSPVKKLQKVFSEIPEDESLHVVIRAPPAVSSEPLHLNCIVLGDDPSHIFPINIAQTRTVGDLKDMIKDKKKRYFDHVDADSLKLWKVS
;
A
#
# COMPACT_ATOMS: atom_id res chain seq x y z
N LEU A 1 7.68 -8.79 -21.04
CA LEU A 1 6.70 -7.69 -20.78
C LEU A 1 7.40 -6.60 -19.98
N ASN A 2 7.27 -5.34 -20.36
CA ASN A 2 7.80 -4.21 -19.59
C ASN A 2 6.78 -3.71 -18.57
N CYS A 3 7.22 -3.58 -17.33
CA CYS A 3 6.40 -3.34 -16.15
C CYS A 3 6.87 -2.10 -15.37
N ILE A 4 5.95 -1.40 -14.69
CA ILE A 4 6.29 -0.29 -13.78
C ILE A 4 5.40 -0.28 -12.54
N VAL A 5 5.95 0.14 -11.41
CA VAL A 5 5.14 0.43 -10.22
C VAL A 5 4.52 1.82 -10.35
N PHE A 6 3.20 1.92 -10.15
CA PHE A 6 2.45 3.17 -10.24
C PHE A 6 3.07 4.26 -9.35
N GLY A 7 3.17 5.48 -9.89
CA GLY A 7 3.81 6.62 -9.22
C GLY A 7 5.34 6.68 -9.33
N ARG A 8 5.97 5.77 -10.10
CA ARG A 8 7.40 5.85 -10.44
C ARG A 8 7.59 6.49 -11.82
N ASN A 9 8.77 7.06 -12.05
CA ASN A 9 9.20 7.55 -13.36
C ASN A 9 9.70 6.41 -14.27
N SER A 10 9.92 6.71 -15.56
CA SER A 10 10.27 5.73 -16.59
C SER A 10 11.56 4.96 -16.32
N ARG A 11 12.51 5.51 -15.55
CA ARG A 11 13.76 4.82 -15.19
C ARG A 11 13.54 3.59 -14.32
N HIS A 12 12.34 3.44 -13.75
CA HIS A 12 11.95 2.30 -12.95
C HIS A 12 11.19 1.23 -13.73
N ILE A 13 11.04 1.38 -15.05
CA ILE A 13 10.52 0.31 -15.91
C ILE A 13 11.45 -0.90 -15.81
N PHE A 14 10.88 -2.10 -15.73
CA PHE A 14 11.62 -3.34 -15.63
C PHE A 14 10.98 -4.45 -16.47
N PRO A 15 11.78 -5.31 -17.11
CA PRO A 15 11.25 -6.44 -17.86
C PRO A 15 10.79 -7.55 -16.91
N VAL A 16 9.82 -8.33 -17.37
CA VAL A 16 9.38 -9.59 -16.76
C VAL A 16 9.22 -10.62 -17.86
N ASP A 17 9.97 -11.72 -17.74
CA ASP A 17 9.89 -12.86 -18.63
C ASP A 17 8.81 -13.83 -18.16
N ILE A 18 7.86 -14.12 -19.04
CA ILE A 18 6.74 -15.01 -18.73
C ILE A 18 6.12 -15.56 -20.01
N GLU A 19 5.73 -16.85 -19.98
CA GLU A 19 5.08 -17.48 -21.12
C GLU A 19 3.65 -16.97 -21.31
N ARG A 20 3.23 -16.78 -22.57
CA ARG A 20 1.88 -16.30 -22.93
C ARG A 20 0.76 -17.25 -22.50
N THR A 21 1.06 -18.53 -22.28
CA THR A 21 0.12 -19.57 -21.82
C THR A 21 -0.25 -19.40 -20.34
N GLN A 22 0.59 -18.72 -19.56
CA GLN A 22 0.42 -18.50 -18.13
C GLN A 22 -0.69 -17.49 -17.85
N THR A 23 -1.12 -17.42 -16.59
CA THR A 23 -2.18 -16.50 -16.15
C THR A 23 -1.63 -15.20 -15.58
N VAL A 24 -2.49 -14.20 -15.45
CA VAL A 24 -2.18 -12.96 -14.70
C VAL A 24 -1.74 -13.25 -13.26
N GLY A 25 -2.28 -14.30 -12.63
CA GLY A 25 -1.82 -14.75 -11.31
C GLY A 25 -0.36 -15.23 -11.29
N HIS A 26 0.11 -15.86 -12.37
CA HIS A 26 1.53 -16.20 -12.52
C HIS A 26 2.37 -14.94 -12.78
N LEU A 27 1.85 -13.99 -13.56
CA LEU A 27 2.50 -12.68 -13.77
C LEU A 27 2.68 -11.91 -12.45
N ARG A 28 1.68 -11.91 -11.57
CA ARG A 28 1.80 -11.34 -10.21
C ARG A 28 2.97 -11.92 -9.43
N LYS A 29 3.14 -13.24 -9.47
CA LYS A 29 4.26 -13.93 -8.81
C LYS A 29 5.60 -13.56 -9.43
N ALA A 30 5.69 -13.56 -10.76
CA ALA A 30 6.91 -13.18 -11.48
C ALA A 30 7.34 -11.73 -11.19
N ILE A 31 6.39 -10.79 -11.17
CA ILE A 31 6.65 -9.39 -10.79
C ILE A 31 7.15 -9.28 -9.35
N LYS A 32 6.52 -10.01 -8.41
CA LYS A 32 6.95 -10.01 -7.01
C LYS A 32 8.37 -10.53 -6.88
N GLU A 33 8.73 -11.59 -7.59
CA GLU A 33 10.08 -12.15 -7.56
C GLU A 33 11.12 -11.16 -8.10
N GLU A 34 10.85 -10.56 -9.27
CA GLU A 34 11.72 -9.57 -9.92
C GLU A 34 11.96 -8.33 -9.04
N LYS A 35 10.95 -7.92 -8.27
CA LYS A 35 11.00 -6.77 -7.36
C LYS A 35 10.84 -7.17 -5.89
N LYS A 36 11.43 -8.30 -5.47
CA LYS A 36 11.24 -8.89 -4.14
C LYS A 36 11.47 -7.93 -2.97
N HIS A 37 12.44 -7.04 -3.09
CA HIS A 37 12.73 -6.05 -2.04
C HIS A 37 11.68 -4.93 -2.01
N ALA A 38 11.21 -4.47 -3.17
CA ALA A 38 10.18 -3.43 -3.24
C ALA A 38 8.81 -3.94 -2.80
N PHE A 39 8.57 -5.25 -2.94
CA PHE A 39 7.33 -5.92 -2.52
C PHE A 39 7.53 -6.82 -1.29
N SER A 40 8.52 -6.52 -0.46
CA SER A 40 8.74 -7.24 0.79
C SER A 40 7.51 -7.10 1.70
N GLY A 41 7.01 -8.21 2.24
CA GLY A 41 5.80 -8.23 3.07
C GLY A 41 4.48 -8.02 2.32
N VAL A 42 4.52 -7.90 0.98
CA VAL A 42 3.32 -7.79 0.13
C VAL A 42 3.04 -9.14 -0.52
N ASP A 43 1.84 -9.69 -0.35
CA ASP A 43 1.47 -10.94 -1.03
C ASP A 43 1.26 -10.71 -2.53
N ALA A 44 1.68 -11.68 -3.36
CA ALA A 44 1.63 -11.50 -4.81
C ALA A 44 0.20 -11.31 -5.32
N ASP A 45 -0.78 -11.97 -4.70
CA ASP A 45 -2.20 -11.86 -5.03
C ASP A 45 -2.80 -10.49 -4.67
N SER A 46 -2.19 -9.74 -3.76
CA SER A 46 -2.57 -8.37 -3.41
C SER A 46 -2.14 -7.32 -4.45
N LEU A 47 -1.22 -7.67 -5.36
CA LEU A 47 -0.81 -6.78 -6.45
C LEU A 47 -1.94 -6.60 -7.45
N GLN A 48 -2.31 -5.35 -7.71
CA GLN A 48 -3.23 -4.99 -8.79
C GLN A 48 -2.45 -4.64 -10.05
N LEU A 49 -2.90 -5.16 -11.20
CA LEU A 49 -2.20 -5.02 -12.47
C LEU A 49 -3.17 -4.43 -13.50
N TRP A 50 -2.68 -3.51 -14.31
CA TRP A 50 -3.40 -2.99 -15.47
C TRP A 50 -2.58 -3.23 -16.73
N LYS A 51 -3.24 -3.67 -17.80
CA LYS A 51 -2.66 -3.62 -19.13
C LYS A 51 -2.64 -2.15 -19.56
N VAL A 52 -1.49 -1.68 -19.96
CA VAL A 52 -1.29 -0.42 -20.67
C VAL A 52 -0.52 -0.72 -21.94
N ASP A 53 -0.60 0.15 -22.94
CA ASP A 53 0.22 0.07 -24.14
C ASP A 53 0.71 1.50 -24.41
N LEU A 54 1.82 1.88 -23.75
CA LEU A 54 2.38 3.22 -23.85
C LEU A 54 3.80 3.14 -24.41
N PRO A 55 4.14 3.87 -25.50
CA PRO A 55 5.49 3.87 -26.02
C PRO A 55 6.46 4.47 -24.99
N VAL A 56 7.66 3.88 -24.87
CA VAL A 56 8.73 4.40 -24.01
C VAL A 56 9.58 5.38 -24.81
N ASP A 57 8.98 6.52 -25.14
CA ASP A 57 9.59 7.63 -25.86
C ASP A 57 9.62 8.92 -25.01
N ASP A 58 9.93 10.07 -25.61
CA ASP A 58 9.98 11.36 -24.92
C ASP A 58 8.65 11.77 -24.25
N THR A 59 7.53 11.12 -24.58
CA THR A 59 6.21 11.39 -24.01
C THR A 59 5.89 10.55 -22.77
N ILE A 60 6.69 9.52 -22.47
CA ILE A 60 6.38 8.54 -21.41
C ILE A 60 6.15 9.18 -20.04
N GLU A 61 6.97 10.16 -19.65
CA GLU A 61 6.84 10.81 -18.35
C GLU A 61 5.53 11.59 -18.23
N HIS A 62 5.10 12.26 -19.30
CA HIS A 62 3.82 12.93 -19.35
C HIS A 62 2.66 11.94 -19.22
N ASN A 63 2.74 10.82 -19.95
CA ASN A 63 1.72 9.77 -19.92
C ASN A 63 1.61 9.11 -18.54
N LEU A 64 2.73 8.84 -17.87
CA LEU A 64 2.75 8.29 -16.52
C LEU A 64 2.15 9.25 -15.48
N ASN A 65 2.46 10.55 -15.58
CA ASN A 65 1.95 11.56 -14.65
C ASN A 65 0.44 11.79 -14.79
N ASN A 66 -0.11 11.62 -16.00
CA ASN A 66 -1.53 11.78 -16.28
C ASN A 66 -2.32 10.47 -16.25
N LEU A 67 -1.66 9.35 -15.93
CA LEU A 67 -2.27 8.03 -15.95
C LEU A 67 -3.33 7.88 -14.86
N THR A 68 -4.58 7.67 -15.26
CA THR A 68 -5.67 7.35 -14.34
C THR A 68 -6.00 5.87 -14.41
N LEU A 69 -5.87 5.17 -13.26
CA LEU A 69 -6.15 3.74 -13.15
C LEU A 69 -7.55 3.49 -12.59
N ASP A 70 -8.43 2.98 -13.45
CA ASP A 70 -9.76 2.52 -13.05
C ASP A 70 -9.66 1.15 -12.34
N GLN A 71 -10.06 1.09 -11.08
CA GLN A 71 -9.98 -0.13 -10.27
C GLN A 71 -10.80 -1.29 -10.86
N THR A 72 -11.90 -0.99 -11.58
CA THR A 72 -12.75 -2.01 -12.20
C THR A 72 -12.09 -2.69 -13.40
N LYS A 73 -11.05 -2.05 -13.98
CA LYS A 73 -10.30 -2.55 -15.14
C LYS A 73 -9.03 -3.32 -14.78
N SER A 74 -8.78 -3.56 -13.48
CA SER A 74 -7.65 -4.40 -13.07
C SER A 74 -7.75 -5.79 -13.72
N LEU A 75 -6.61 -6.33 -14.14
CA LEU A 75 -6.52 -7.63 -14.78
C LEU A 75 -6.95 -8.75 -13.82
N SER A 76 -7.87 -9.59 -14.31
CA SER A 76 -8.35 -10.76 -13.58
C SER A 76 -7.24 -11.83 -13.47
N PRO A 77 -6.97 -12.38 -12.27
CA PRO A 77 -5.85 -13.30 -12.03
C PRO A 77 -5.98 -14.63 -12.79
N VAL A 78 -7.20 -15.02 -13.19
CA VAL A 78 -7.45 -16.26 -13.95
C VAL A 78 -7.31 -16.10 -15.45
N LYS A 79 -7.24 -14.85 -15.97
CA LYS A 79 -7.13 -14.60 -17.40
C LYS A 79 -5.73 -15.02 -17.88
N LYS A 80 -5.67 -15.78 -18.98
CA LYS A 80 -4.40 -16.13 -19.64
C LYS A 80 -3.78 -14.89 -20.29
N LEU A 81 -2.46 -14.77 -20.26
CA LEU A 81 -1.74 -13.62 -20.82
C LEU A 81 -1.95 -13.49 -22.32
N GLN A 82 -2.00 -14.58 -23.08
CA GLN A 82 -2.36 -14.57 -24.50
C GLN A 82 -3.76 -14.00 -24.81
N LYS A 83 -4.68 -13.96 -23.82
CA LYS A 83 -6.00 -13.32 -23.95
C LYS A 83 -6.00 -11.86 -23.50
N VAL A 84 -4.98 -11.46 -22.73
CA VAL A 84 -4.79 -10.07 -22.29
C VAL A 84 -4.02 -9.30 -23.38
N PHE A 85 -2.94 -9.90 -23.85
CA PHE A 85 -2.08 -9.44 -24.93
C PHE A 85 -2.35 -10.31 -26.16
N SER A 86 -3.47 -10.06 -26.84
CA SER A 86 -3.85 -10.84 -28.03
C SER A 86 -2.79 -10.76 -29.12
N GLU A 87 -2.19 -9.58 -29.28
CA GLU A 87 -1.06 -9.31 -30.16
C GLU A 87 0.27 -9.55 -29.45
N ILE A 88 1.35 -9.56 -30.22
CA ILE A 88 2.70 -9.58 -29.67
C ILE A 88 2.96 -8.18 -29.09
N PRO A 89 3.26 -8.05 -27.79
CA PRO A 89 3.58 -6.77 -27.19
C PRO A 89 4.85 -6.18 -27.80
N GLU A 90 4.87 -4.88 -28.05
CA GLU A 90 6.01 -4.20 -28.68
C GLU A 90 7.18 -4.03 -27.70
N ASP A 91 8.41 -4.32 -28.16
CA ASP A 91 9.58 -4.37 -27.28
C ASP A 91 9.88 -3.04 -26.55
N GLU A 92 9.61 -1.89 -27.18
CA GLU A 92 9.88 -0.54 -26.65
C GLU A 92 8.64 0.13 -26.03
N SER A 93 7.65 -0.67 -25.60
CA SER A 93 6.43 -0.18 -24.97
C SER A 93 6.33 -0.62 -23.50
N LEU A 94 5.75 0.22 -22.65
CA LEU A 94 5.28 -0.14 -21.32
C LEU A 94 3.98 -0.94 -21.45
N HIS A 95 3.93 -2.10 -20.81
CA HIS A 95 2.85 -3.08 -20.98
C HIS A 95 1.96 -3.23 -19.75
N VAL A 96 2.56 -3.09 -18.56
CA VAL A 96 1.88 -3.36 -17.29
C VAL A 96 2.21 -2.29 -16.27
N VAL A 97 1.17 -1.75 -15.65
CA VAL A 97 1.30 -0.90 -14.45
C VAL A 97 0.86 -1.71 -13.23
N ILE A 98 1.64 -1.63 -12.17
CA ILE A 98 1.43 -2.37 -10.92
C ILE A 98 1.13 -1.40 -9.80
N ARG A 99 0.08 -1.67 -9.05
CA ARG A 99 -0.20 -0.99 -7.79
C ARG A 99 -0.14 -2.03 -6.66
N ALA A 100 0.79 -1.83 -5.74
CA ALA A 100 0.77 -2.53 -4.46
C ALA A 100 -0.37 -1.99 -3.59
N PRO A 101 -0.93 -2.79 -2.67
CA PRO A 101 -1.80 -2.26 -1.64
C PRO A 101 -1.06 -1.13 -0.88
N PRO A 102 -1.78 -0.12 -0.37
CA PRO A 102 -1.15 0.84 0.53
C PRO A 102 -0.45 0.05 1.63
N ALA A 103 0.82 0.36 1.86
CA ALA A 103 1.53 -0.21 2.99
C ALA A 103 0.70 0.10 4.23
N VAL A 104 0.14 -0.92 4.87
CA VAL A 104 -0.22 -0.81 6.28
C VAL A 104 1.10 -0.58 6.98
N SER A 105 1.44 0.69 7.16
CA SER A 105 2.61 1.05 7.95
C SER A 105 2.41 0.38 9.30
N SER A 106 3.27 -0.59 9.59
CA SER A 106 3.39 -1.16 10.93
C SER A 106 3.99 -0.15 11.91
N GLU A 107 4.28 1.08 11.45
CA GLU A 107 4.69 2.16 12.30
C GLU A 107 3.52 2.54 13.22
N PRO A 108 3.75 2.49 14.54
CA PRO A 108 2.72 2.85 15.49
C PRO A 108 2.35 4.34 15.32
N LEU A 109 1.07 4.63 15.45
CA LEU A 109 0.58 5.99 15.62
C LEU A 109 1.23 6.60 16.86
N HIS A 110 1.92 7.71 16.66
CA HIS A 110 2.43 8.52 17.75
C HIS A 110 1.37 9.56 18.14
N LEU A 111 0.73 9.35 19.29
CA LEU A 111 -0.33 10.20 19.81
C LEU A 111 0.19 11.00 21.01
N ASN A 112 0.02 12.32 20.97
CA ASN A 112 0.23 13.17 22.14
C ASN A 112 -1.10 13.35 22.87
N CYS A 113 -1.17 12.85 24.10
CA CYS A 113 -2.38 12.83 24.91
C CYS A 113 -2.24 13.80 26.08
N ILE A 114 -3.37 14.38 26.52
CA ILE A 114 -3.47 15.21 27.72
C ILE A 114 -4.75 14.83 28.46
N VAL A 115 -4.75 14.93 29.78
CA VAL A 115 -5.98 14.80 30.57
C VAL A 115 -6.72 16.13 30.55
N LEU A 116 -8.02 16.12 30.31
CA LEU A 116 -8.80 17.36 30.28
C LEU A 116 -8.72 18.08 31.64
N GLY A 117 -8.29 19.34 31.61
CA GLY A 117 -8.09 20.16 32.81
C GLY A 117 -6.67 20.13 33.38
N ASP A 118 -5.78 19.26 32.88
CA ASP A 118 -4.36 19.30 33.22
C ASP A 118 -3.64 20.45 32.49
N ASP A 119 -2.49 20.84 33.03
CA ASP A 119 -1.57 21.78 32.40
C ASP A 119 -0.97 21.20 31.08
N PRO A 120 -0.79 22.01 30.02
CA PRO A 120 -0.20 21.57 28.76
C PRO A 120 1.20 20.92 28.88
N SER A 121 1.96 21.23 29.93
CA SER A 121 3.25 20.57 30.21
C SER A 121 3.10 19.08 30.58
N HIS A 122 1.89 18.62 30.90
CA HIS A 122 1.60 17.23 31.24
C HIS A 122 1.21 16.34 30.04
N ILE A 123 1.33 16.85 28.81
CA ILE A 123 1.19 16.06 27.59
C ILE A 123 2.11 14.83 27.64
N PHE A 124 1.60 13.68 27.27
CA PHE A 124 2.33 12.41 27.28
C PHE A 124 2.12 11.62 25.99
N PRO A 125 3.16 10.92 25.51
CA PRO A 125 3.08 10.17 24.26
C PRO A 125 2.52 8.76 24.48
N ILE A 126 1.67 8.32 23.55
CA ILE A 126 1.24 6.93 23.37
C ILE A 126 1.61 6.49 21.96
N ASN A 127 2.28 5.34 21.85
CA ASN A 127 2.56 4.68 20.58
C ASN A 127 1.62 3.50 20.43
N ILE A 128 0.73 3.50 19.44
CA ILE A 128 -0.24 2.43 19.23
C ILE A 128 -0.26 1.98 17.78
N ALA A 129 -0.20 0.67 17.52
CA ALA A 129 -0.28 0.16 16.15
C ALA A 129 -1.61 0.56 15.48
N GLN A 130 -1.58 0.91 14.19
CA GLN A 130 -2.79 1.33 13.44
C GLN A 130 -3.89 0.26 13.39
N THR A 131 -3.55 -0.99 13.67
CA THR A 131 -4.47 -2.13 13.71
C THR A 131 -5.19 -2.30 15.05
N ARG A 132 -4.77 -1.57 16.10
CA ARG A 132 -5.33 -1.68 17.45
C ARG A 132 -6.57 -0.81 17.60
N THR A 133 -7.42 -1.19 18.54
CA THR A 133 -8.71 -0.56 18.77
C THR A 133 -8.62 0.64 19.71
N VAL A 134 -9.70 1.41 19.79
CA VAL A 134 -9.86 2.45 20.82
C VAL A 134 -9.86 1.86 22.23
N GLY A 135 -10.30 0.60 22.40
CA GLY A 135 -10.21 -0.11 23.67
C GLY A 135 -8.75 -0.31 24.09
N ASP A 136 -7.92 -0.85 23.19
CA ASP A 136 -6.47 -0.98 23.42
C ASP A 136 -5.84 0.39 23.77
N LEU A 137 -6.25 1.46 23.09
CA LEU A 137 -5.77 2.82 23.39
C LEU A 137 -6.12 3.26 24.82
N LYS A 138 -7.35 2.99 25.28
CA LYS A 138 -7.77 3.31 26.65
C LYS A 138 -6.95 2.55 27.69
N ASP A 139 -6.70 1.26 27.46
CA ASP A 139 -5.87 0.43 28.33
C ASP A 139 -4.44 0.98 28.41
N MET A 140 -3.87 1.37 27.26
CA MET A 140 -2.53 1.95 27.19
C MET A 140 -2.45 3.32 27.89
N ILE A 141 -3.47 4.17 27.79
CA ILE A 141 -3.55 5.44 28.51
C ILE A 141 -3.62 5.20 30.02
N LYS A 142 -4.49 4.27 30.47
CA LYS A 142 -4.61 3.90 31.88
C LYS A 142 -3.29 3.36 32.41
N ASP A 143 -2.61 2.47 31.69
CA ASP A 143 -1.31 1.94 32.11
C ASP A 143 -0.22 3.02 32.19
N LYS A 144 -0.12 3.88 31.16
CA LYS A 144 0.84 4.99 31.13
C LYS A 144 0.66 5.97 32.29
N LYS A 145 -0.59 6.23 32.68
CA LYS A 145 -0.98 7.14 33.77
C LYS A 145 -1.63 6.38 34.93
N LYS A 146 -1.10 5.19 35.26
CA LYS A 146 -1.72 4.24 36.22
C LYS A 146 -2.06 4.85 37.58
N ARG A 147 -1.22 5.72 38.11
CA ARG A 147 -1.48 6.40 39.39
C ARG A 147 -2.56 7.47 39.30
N TYR A 148 -2.73 8.08 38.12
CA TYR A 148 -3.75 9.10 37.89
C TYR A 148 -5.13 8.46 37.70
N PHE A 149 -5.18 7.26 37.12
CA PHE A 149 -6.40 6.51 36.80
C PHE A 149 -6.55 5.21 37.62
N ASP A 150 -5.98 5.15 38.81
CA ASP A 150 -5.96 3.94 39.64
C ASP A 150 -7.37 3.45 40.03
N HIS A 151 -8.31 4.39 40.19
CA HIS A 151 -9.70 4.13 40.52
C HIS A 151 -10.68 4.22 39.34
N VAL A 152 -10.17 4.33 38.11
CA VAL A 152 -11.00 4.50 36.91
C VAL A 152 -10.78 3.33 35.97
N ASP A 153 -11.85 2.64 35.57
CA ASP A 153 -11.75 1.59 34.56
C ASP A 153 -11.42 2.15 33.18
N ALA A 154 -10.57 1.43 32.44
CA ALA A 154 -10.07 1.92 31.16
C ALA A 154 -11.22 2.16 30.17
N ASP A 155 -12.21 1.26 30.14
CA ASP A 155 -13.40 1.37 29.30
C ASP A 155 -14.23 2.64 29.57
N SER A 156 -14.18 3.15 30.80
CA SER A 156 -14.89 4.34 31.27
C SER A 156 -14.21 5.64 30.84
N LEU A 157 -12.96 5.60 30.39
CA LEU A 157 -12.28 6.77 29.83
C LEU A 157 -13.01 7.27 28.58
N LYS A 158 -13.23 8.59 28.51
CA LYS A 158 -13.76 9.26 27.32
C LYS A 158 -12.62 9.95 26.58
N LEU A 159 -12.40 9.54 25.34
CA LEU A 159 -11.34 10.08 24.49
C LEU A 159 -11.93 11.05 23.48
N TRP A 160 -11.27 12.19 23.30
CA TRP A 160 -11.63 13.22 22.34
C TRP A 160 -10.46 13.46 21.40
N LYS A 161 -10.72 13.47 20.10
CA LYS A 161 -9.75 13.94 19.12
C LYS A 161 -9.80 15.47 19.11
N VAL A 162 -8.68 16.10 19.45
CA VAL A 162 -8.44 17.53 19.29
C VAL A 162 -7.53 17.73 18.08
N SER A 163 -7.88 18.66 17.19
CA SER A 163 -7.15 18.99 15.95
C SER A 163 -6.87 20.47 15.92
#